data_AF-A0A970UH01-F1
#
_entry.id   AF-A0A970UH01-F1
#
_cell.length_a   1.000
_cell.length_b   1.000
_cell.length_c   1.000
_cell.angle_alpha   90.00
_cell.angle_beta   90.00
_cell.angle_gamma   90.00
#
_symmetry.space_group_name_H-M   'P 1'
#
loop_
_entity.id
_entity.type
_entity.pdbx_description
1 polymer ?
#
loop_
_entity_poly.entity_id
_entity_poly.type
_entity_poly.pdbx_seq_one_letter_code
_entity_poly.pdbx_strand_id
1 'polypeptide(L)' 'MDSTQLQALLREKMETMPNKARRVVEYLLSNTREAAFLSIGEVAERLEVSKAQLVRVARMVGFSGYADL' A
#
# COMPACT_ATOMS: atom_id res chain seq x y z
N MET A 1 -5.82 -9.21 -13.58
CA MET A 1 -5.22 -10.02 -12.51
C MET A 1 -6.33 -10.50 -11.60
N ASP A 2 -6.32 -11.76 -11.20
CA ASP A 2 -7.21 -12.26 -10.15
C ASP A 2 -6.76 -11.70 -8.79
N SER A 3 -7.70 -11.40 -7.88
CA SER A 3 -7.40 -10.85 -6.54
C SER A 3 -6.47 -11.76 -5.74
N THR A 4 -6.56 -13.07 -5.95
CA THR A 4 -5.68 -14.07 -5.33
C THR A 4 -4.22 -13.92 -5.78
N GLN A 5 -3.99 -13.70 -7.07
CA GLN A 5 -2.65 -13.49 -7.64
C GLN A 5 -2.03 -12.18 -7.17
N LEU A 6 -2.84 -11.12 -7.03
CA LEU A 6 -2.38 -9.84 -6.50
C LEU A 6 -1.95 -9.97 -5.04
N GLN A 7 -2.73 -10.68 -4.21
CA GLN A 7 -2.37 -10.92 -2.82
C GLN A 7 -1.09 -11.74 -2.66
N ALA A 8 -0.89 -12.77 -3.48
CA ALA A 8 0.32 -13.58 -3.46
C ALA A 8 1.57 -12.74 -3.80
N LEU A 9 1.51 -11.93 -4.86
CA LEU A 9 2.59 -11.04 -5.29
C LEU A 9 2.95 -10.01 -4.21
N LEU A 10 1.94 -9.41 -3.58
CA LEU A 10 2.16 -8.43 -2.51
C LEU A 10 2.78 -9.08 -1.27
N ARG A 11 2.35 -10.30 -0.92
CA ARG A 11 2.92 -11.05 0.21
C ARG A 11 4.38 -11.44 -0.01
N GLU A 12 4.75 -11.86 -1.21
CA GLU A 12 6.15 -12.15 -1.58
C GLU A 12 7.03 -10.89 -1.46
N LYS A 13 6.56 -9.75 -1.99
CA LYS A 13 7.30 -8.48 -1.89
C LYS A 13 7.43 -7.98 -0.44
N MET A 14 6.46 -8.28 0.43
CA MET A 14 6.49 -7.89 1.84
C MET A 14 7.63 -8.53 2.64
N GLU A 15 8.17 -9.68 2.23
CA GLU A 15 9.26 -10.36 2.95
C GLU A 15 10.53 -9.50 3.00
N THR A 16 10.82 -8.80 1.91
CA THR A 16 12.01 -7.92 1.77
C THR A 16 11.74 -6.48 2.19
N MET A 17 10.50 -6.14 2.58
CA MET A 17 10.10 -4.76 2.85
C MET A 17 10.50 -4.28 4.25
N PRO A 18 10.94 -3.02 4.41
CA PRO A 18 11.09 -2.41 5.73
C PRO A 18 9.75 -2.43 6.49
N ASN A 19 9.79 -2.62 7.81
CA ASN A 19 8.58 -2.74 8.66
C ASN A 19 7.54 -1.62 8.45
N LYS A 20 8.00 -0.37 8.23
CA LYS A 20 7.10 0.77 7.96
C LYS A 20 6.40 0.68 6.61
N ALA A 21 7.07 0.13 5.59
CA ALA A 21 6.48 -0.09 4.27
C ALA A 21 5.52 -1.28 4.29
N ARG A 22 5.86 -2.34 5.05
CA ARG A 22 4.99 -3.50 5.27
C ARG A 22 3.64 -3.11 5.88
N ARG A 23 3.64 -2.29 6.94
CA ARG A 23 2.41 -1.78 7.58
C ARG A 23 1.49 -1.03 6.61
N VAL A 24 2.07 -0.28 5.67
CA VAL A 24 1.29 0.42 4.63
C VAL A 24 0.61 -0.59 3.70
N VAL A 25 1.35 -1.58 3.21
CA VAL A 25 0.80 -2.62 2.33
C VAL A 25 -0.29 -3.45 3.04
N GLU A 26 -0.07 -3.81 4.31
CA GLU A 26 -1.06 -4.52 5.14
C GLU A 26 -2.35 -3.73 5.30
N TYR A 27 -2.26 -2.43 5.59
CA TYR A 27 -3.43 -1.57 5.73
C TYR A 27 -4.26 -1.51 4.44
N LEU A 28 -3.60 -1.35 3.30
CA LEU A 28 -4.26 -1.28 1.99
C LEU A 28 -4.89 -2.61 1.58
N LEU A 29 -4.24 -3.72 1.90
CA LEU A 29 -4.76 -5.06 1.65
C LEU A 29 -5.93 -5.45 2.55
N SER A 30 -5.94 -4.99 3.80
CA SER A 30 -7.02 -5.28 4.77
C SER A 30 -8.22 -4.34 4.61
N ASN A 31 -8.03 -3.16 4.01
CA ASN A 31 -9.06 -2.13 3.88
C ASN A 31 -9.26 -1.68 2.43
N THR A 32 -9.08 -2.56 1.44
CA THR A 32 -9.00 -2.19 0.01
C THR A 32 -10.21 -1.39 -0.48
N ARG A 33 -11.42 -1.71 0.01
CA ARG A 33 -12.64 -0.96 -0.30
C ARG A 33 -12.63 0.43 0.30
N GLU A 34 -12.14 0.60 1.52
CA GLU A 34 -12.12 1.89 2.21
C GLU A 34 -10.98 2.76 1.68
N ALA A 35 -9.80 2.19 1.48
CA ALA A 35 -8.62 2.87 0.94
C ALA A 35 -8.88 3.49 -0.44
N ALA A 36 -9.72 2.87 -1.27
CA ALA A 36 -10.13 3.41 -2.57
C ALA A 36 -10.91 4.74 -2.48
N PHE A 37 -11.50 5.07 -1.32
CA PHE A 37 -12.23 6.33 -1.10
C PHE A 37 -11.43 7.35 -0.28
N LEU A 38 -10.26 6.98 0.25
CA LEU A 38 -9.45 7.85 1.07
C LEU A 38 -8.39 8.54 0.22
N SER A 39 -8.25 9.84 0.44
CA SER A 39 -7.10 10.58 -0.07
C SER A 39 -5.80 10.06 0.55
N ILE A 40 -4.70 10.27 -0.17
CA ILE A 40 -3.35 9.98 0.34
C ILE A 40 -3.05 10.70 1.67
N GLY A 41 -3.72 11.83 1.95
CA GLY A 41 -3.57 12.56 3.21
C GLY A 41 -4.20 11.84 4.39
N GLU A 42 -5.43 11.35 4.22
CA GLU A 42 -6.16 10.62 5.26
C GLU A 42 -5.46 9.29 5.60
N VAL A 43 -4.95 8.58 4.58
CA VAL A 43 -4.18 7.35 4.81
C VAL A 43 -2.83 7.64 5.47
N ALA A 44 -2.17 8.74 5.10
CA ALA A 44 -0.91 9.15 5.71
C ALA A 44 -1.09 9.46 7.21
N GLU A 45 -2.16 10.16 7.57
CA GLU A 45 -2.51 10.49 8.94
C GLU A 45 -2.83 9.23 9.76
N ARG A 46 -3.71 8.35 9.26
CA ARG A 46 -4.08 7.10 9.93
C ARG A 46 -2.90 6.16 10.19
N LEU A 47 -1.93 6.16 9.29
CA LEU A 47 -0.75 5.30 9.39
C LEU A 47 0.44 5.97 10.10
N GLU A 48 0.33 7.27 10.46
CA GLU A 48 1.41 8.09 11.01
C GLU A 48 2.66 8.09 10.11
N VAL A 49 2.44 8.25 8.80
CA VAL A 49 3.49 8.26 7.77
C VAL A 49 3.40 9.52 6.92
N SER A 50 4.48 9.86 6.22
CA SER A 50 4.41 10.93 5.22
C SER A 50 3.70 10.47 3.95
N LYS A 51 3.01 11.39 3.25
CA LYS A 51 2.48 11.16 1.89
C LYS A 51 3.56 10.63 0.93
N ALA A 52 4.78 11.15 1.04
CA ALA A 52 5.92 10.69 0.25
C ALA A 52 6.28 9.22 0.53
N GLN A 53 6.11 8.74 1.77
CA GLN A 53 6.31 7.34 2.08
C GLN A 53 5.26 6.45 1.40
N LEU A 54 3.99 6.87 1.35
CA LEU A 54 2.94 6.14 0.64
C LEU A 54 3.23 6.03 -0.87
N VAL A 55 3.67 7.12 -1.51
CA VAL A 55 4.08 7.09 -2.92
C VAL A 55 5.25 6.13 -3.15
N ARG A 56 6.25 6.12 -2.26
CA ARG A 56 7.37 5.17 -2.36
C ARG A 56 6.90 3.73 -2.22
N VAL A 57 5.99 3.44 -1.29
CA VAL A 57 5.43 2.10 -1.11
C VAL A 57 4.65 1.66 -2.36
N ALA A 58 3.79 2.52 -2.91
CA ALA A 58 3.05 2.23 -4.15
C ALA A 58 4.00 1.83 -5.31
N ARG A 59 5.13 2.54 -5.45
CA ARG A 59 6.16 2.21 -6.43
C ARG A 59 6.88 0.91 -6.16
N MET A 60 7.15 0.60 -4.89
CA MET A 60 7.78 -0.67 -4.50
C MET A 60 6.90 -1.88 -4.85
N VAL A 61 5.58 -1.72 -4.84
CA VAL A 61 4.63 -2.78 -5.19
C VAL A 61 4.18 -2.77 -6.66
N GLY A 62 4.74 -1.90 -7.49
CA GLY A 62 4.59 -1.92 -8.95
C GLY A 62 3.64 -0.88 -9.56
N PHE A 63 3.14 0.06 -8.77
CA PHE A 63 2.24 1.13 -9.21
C PHE A 63 3.00 2.44 -9.44
N SER A 64 2.50 3.35 -10.29
CA SER A 64 3.22 4.61 -10.59
C SER A 64 3.17 5.60 -9.41
N GLY A 65 2.15 5.48 -8.56
CA GLY A 65 1.91 6.28 -7.35
C GLY A 65 0.69 5.78 -6.57
N TYR A 66 0.34 6.48 -5.50
CA TYR A 66 -0.77 6.07 -4.62
C TYR A 66 -2.15 6.06 -5.31
N ALA A 67 -2.38 6.95 -6.30
CA ALA A 67 -3.66 7.00 -7.00
C ALA A 67 -3.90 5.80 -7.94
N ASP A 68 -2.85 5.09 -8.31
CA ASP A 68 -2.93 3.91 -9.17
C ASP A 68 -3.09 2.60 -8.37
N LEU A 69 -2.83 2.66 -7.05
CA LEU A 69 -2.78 1.54 -6.10
C LEU A 69 -4.17 1.15 -5.61
#